data_AF-A0A931SYS6-F1
#
_entry.id   AF-A0A931SYS6-F1
#
_cell.length_a   1.000
_cell.length_b   1.000
_cell.length_c   1.000
_cell.angle_alpha   90.00
_cell.angle_beta   90.00
_cell.angle_gamma   90.00
#
_symmetry.space_group_name_H-M   'P 1'
#
loop_
_entity.id
_entity.type
_entity.pdbx_description
1 polymer ?
#
loop_
_entity_poly.entity_id
_entity_poly.type
_entity_poly.pdbx_seq_one_letter_code
_entity_poly.pdbx_strand_id
1 'polypeptide(L)'
;MALATIVGVRGSTYRREGARLLCTERQQMIGNISGGCLESDIMVVAEDVMATGRPRMVTYDLTADDDMVWGLGLGCNGAVDVFVEHVDPA
;
A
#
# COMPACT_ATOMS: atom_id res chain seq x y z
N MET A 1 -4.51 3.51 14.68
CA MET A 1 -3.54 3.66 13.55
C MET A 1 -3.66 2.45 12.64
N ALA A 2 -3.05 2.46 11.45
CA ALA A 2 -3.01 1.27 10.59
C ALA A 2 -1.63 1.02 10.00
N LEU A 3 -1.26 -0.25 9.85
CA LEU A 3 0.00 -0.69 9.27
C LEU A 3 -0.27 -1.43 7.96
N ALA A 4 0.25 -0.87 6.88
CA ALA A 4 0.25 -1.53 5.57
C ALA A 4 1.58 -2.28 5.40
N THR A 5 1.50 -3.55 5.01
CA THR A 5 2.65 -4.43 4.80
C THR A 5 2.54 -5.12 3.45
N ILE A 6 3.60 -5.09 2.64
CA ILE A 6 3.68 -5.94 1.45
C ILE A 6 3.82 -7.39 1.90
N VAL A 7 2.86 -8.23 1.55
CA VAL A 7 2.86 -9.66 1.90
C VAL A 7 3.10 -10.57 0.71
N GLY A 8 3.03 -10.04 -0.52
CA GLY A 8 3.35 -10.78 -1.72
C GLY A 8 3.78 -9.86 -2.85
N VAL A 9 4.72 -10.32 -3.67
CA VAL A 9 5.19 -9.62 -4.87
C VAL A 9 5.17 -10.57 -6.07
N ARG A 10 4.77 -10.04 -7.22
CA ARG A 10 4.89 -10.71 -8.53
C ARG A 10 5.63 -9.77 -9.48
N GLY A 11 6.63 -10.27 -10.21
CA GLY A 11 7.38 -9.44 -11.16
C GLY A 11 8.29 -8.39 -10.49
N SER A 12 8.50 -7.25 -11.15
CA SER A 12 9.42 -6.21 -10.70
C SER A 12 8.68 -5.06 -10.01
N THR A 13 8.98 -4.82 -8.74
CA THR A 13 8.33 -3.80 -7.90
C THR A 13 9.37 -2.99 -7.11
N TYR A 14 9.01 -1.77 -6.71
CA TYR A 14 9.92 -0.84 -6.02
C TYR A 14 10.39 -1.37 -4.65
N ARG A 15 9.44 -1.87 -3.85
CA ARG A 15 9.70 -2.58 -2.60
C ARG A 15 9.28 -4.05 -2.71
N ARG A 16 9.86 -4.86 -1.84
CA ARG A 16 9.63 -6.30 -1.70
C ARG A 16 8.77 -6.59 -0.47
N GLU A 17 8.39 -7.85 -0.31
CA GLU A 17 7.68 -8.36 0.86
C GLU A 17 8.36 -7.91 2.17
N GLY A 18 7.55 -7.60 3.17
CA GLY A 18 8.00 -7.09 4.46
C GLY A 18 8.26 -5.60 4.52
N ALA A 19 8.22 -4.87 3.39
CA ALA A 19 8.17 -3.41 3.43
C ALA A 19 6.86 -2.93 4.07
N ARG A 20 6.97 -1.88 4.89
CA ARG A 20 5.86 -1.39 5.71
C ARG A 20 5.68 0.11 5.59
N LEU A 21 4.44 0.53 5.74
CA LEU A 21 4.00 1.91 5.79
C LEU A 21 3.01 2.06 6.95
N LEU A 22 3.36 2.91 7.93
CA LEU A 22 2.47 3.25 9.03
C LEU A 22 1.64 4.47 8.65
N CYS A 23 0.32 4.32 8.72
CA CYS A 23 -0.66 5.36 8.50
C CYS A 23 -1.26 5.81 9.84
N THR A 24 -1.22 7.11 10.09
CA THR A 24 -1.73 7.71 11.32
C THR A 24 -3.09 8.38 11.08
N GLU A 25 -3.85 8.59 12.15
CA GLU A 25 -5.14 9.32 12.12
C GLU A 25 -5.01 10.78 11.67
N ARG A 26 -3.80 11.33 11.72
CA ARG A 26 -3.48 12.69 11.22
C ARG A 26 -3.08 12.69 9.75
N GLN A 27 -3.37 11.63 9.01
CA GLN A 27 -2.96 11.40 7.62
C GLN A 27 -1.44 11.51 7.40
N GLN A 28 -0.64 11.31 8.46
CA GLN A 28 0.81 11.21 8.32
C GLN A 28 1.20 9.78 7.99
N MET A 29 2.22 9.64 7.14
CA MET A 29 2.77 8.38 6.67
C MET A 29 4.23 8.24 7.07
N ILE A 30 4.59 7.09 7.63
CA ILE A 30 5.97 6.75 8.04
C ILE A 30 6.38 5.46 7.35
N GLY A 31 7.39 5.51 6.49
CA GLY A 31 7.79 4.41 5.60
C GLY A 31 7.33 4.66 4.15
N ASN A 32 7.49 3.66 3.28
CA ASN A 32 7.00 3.71 1.91
C ASN A 32 6.80 2.31 1.30
N ILE A 33 5.94 2.23 0.28
CA ILE A 33 5.61 1.00 -0.47
C ILE A 33 6.06 1.16 -1.92
N SER A 34 5.68 2.26 -2.57
CA SER A 34 5.96 2.53 -3.99
C SER A 34 6.83 3.77 -4.22
N GLY A 35 6.98 4.61 -3.20
CA GLY A 35 7.70 5.88 -3.32
C GLY A 35 6.82 7.05 -3.76
N GLY A 36 5.48 6.89 -3.76
CA GLY A 36 4.56 8.02 -3.88
C GLY A 36 3.15 7.64 -4.35
N CYS A 37 3.03 6.90 -5.45
CA CYS A 37 1.72 6.75 -6.11
C CYS A 37 0.75 5.93 -5.24
N LEU A 38 1.13 4.71 -4.86
CA LEU A 38 0.24 3.77 -4.14
C LEU A 38 -0.11 4.27 -2.72
N GLU A 39 0.75 5.09 -2.13
CA GLU A 39 0.62 5.59 -0.76
C GLU A 39 -0.70 6.34 -0.52
N SER A 40 -1.22 7.06 -1.53
CA SER A 40 -2.46 7.83 -1.39
C SER A 40 -3.68 6.92 -1.30
N ASP A 41 -3.74 5.85 -2.10
CA ASP A 41 -4.82 4.87 -2.04
C ASP A 41 -4.72 4.01 -0.77
N ILE A 42 -3.50 3.62 -0.38
CA ILE A 42 -3.27 2.92 0.89
C ILE A 42 -3.76 3.75 2.08
N MET A 43 -3.66 5.08 2.04
CA MET A 43 -4.21 5.95 3.10
C MET A 43 -5.73 5.82 3.20
N VAL A 44 -6.45 5.80 2.08
CA VAL A 44 -7.92 5.64 2.06
C VAL A 44 -8.32 4.30 2.66
N VAL A 45 -7.62 3.22 2.29
CA VAL A 45 -7.86 1.89 2.85
C VAL A 45 -7.52 1.87 4.35
N ALA A 46 -6.43 2.51 4.75
CA ALA A 46 -6.03 2.62 6.15
C ALA A 46 -7.07 3.36 6.99
N GLU A 47 -7.69 4.43 6.47
CA GLU A 47 -8.78 5.14 7.15
C GLU A 47 -9.98 4.22 7.42
N ASP A 48 -10.39 3.41 6.44
CA ASP A 48 -11.46 2.42 6.60
C ASP A 48 -11.09 1.33 7.64
N VAL A 49 -9.87 0.81 7.58
CA VAL A 49 -9.36 -0.17 8.56
C VAL A 49 -9.32 0.43 9.96
N MET A 50 -8.92 1.70 10.11
CA MET A 50 -8.94 2.41 11.39
C MET A 50 -10.35 2.63 11.92
N ALA A 51 -11.30 2.99 11.06
CA ALA A 51 -12.69 3.21 11.47
C ALA A 51 -13.41 1.92 11.85
N THR A 52 -13.14 0.82 11.15
CA THR A 52 -13.87 -0.44 11.29
C THR A 52 -13.18 -1.47 12.18
N GLY A 53 -11.87 -1.33 12.42
CA GLY A 53 -11.03 -2.33 13.07
C GLY A 53 -10.84 -3.61 12.25
N ARG A 54 -11.33 -3.67 11.01
CA ARG A 54 -11.28 -4.87 10.16
C ARG A 54 -10.11 -4.79 9.20
N PRO A 55 -9.20 -5.78 9.17
CA PRO A 55 -8.08 -5.75 8.23
C PRO A 55 -8.54 -5.94 6.78
N ARG A 56 -7.75 -5.44 5.84
CA ARG A 56 -8.02 -5.48 4.40
C ARG A 56 -6.81 -6.02 3.64
N MET A 57 -7.06 -6.76 2.57
CA MET A 57 -6.06 -7.15 1.58
C MET A 57 -6.32 -6.36 0.30
N VAL A 58 -5.29 -5.74 -0.26
CA VAL A 58 -5.37 -4.95 -1.50
C VAL A 58 -4.28 -5.39 -2.44
N THR A 59 -4.62 -5.62 -3.70
CA THR A 59 -3.66 -5.97 -4.75
C THR A 59 -3.51 -4.78 -5.69
N TYR A 60 -2.27 -4.34 -5.88
CA TYR A 60 -1.91 -3.32 -6.87
C TYR A 60 -1.16 -4.00 -8.01
N ASP A 61 -1.76 -4.02 -9.19
CA ASP A 61 -1.15 -4.56 -10.40
C ASP A 61 -0.67 -3.42 -11.30
N LEU A 62 0.66 -3.28 -11.43
CA LEU A 62 1.30 -2.25 -12.25
C LEU A 62 1.60 -2.74 -13.67
N THR A 63 1.18 -3.96 -14.02
CA THR A 63 1.36 -4.55 -15.35
C THR A 63 0.21 -4.25 -16.30
N ALA A 64 -0.94 -3.81 -15.78
CA ALA A 64 -2.12 -3.47 -16.57
C ALA A 64 -1.92 -2.10 -17.25
N ASP A 65 -1.69 -2.12 -18.56
CA ASP A 65 -1.54 -0.95 -19.45
C ASP A 65 -2.79 -0.01 -19.49
N ASP A 66 -3.89 -0.36 -18.82
CA ASP A 66 -5.18 0.33 -18.92
C ASP A 66 -5.37 1.48 -17.91
N ASP A 67 -4.61 1.51 -16.81
CA ASP A 67 -4.71 2.63 -15.85
C ASP A 67 -3.58 3.63 -16.05
N MET A 68 -3.82 4.56 -16.98
CA MET A 68 -3.06 5.78 -17.26
C MET A 68 -2.84 6.70 -16.02
N VAL A 69 -3.32 6.31 -14.84
CA VAL A 69 -3.16 6.98 -13.54
C VAL A 69 -1.94 6.45 -12.76
N TRP A 70 -1.53 5.20 -12.98
CA TRP A 70 -0.43 4.55 -12.24
C TRP A 70 0.83 4.35 -13.09
N GLY A 71 0.69 4.45 -14.41
CA GLY A 71 1.75 4.32 -15.39
C GLY A 71 2.42 5.65 -15.77
N LEU A 72 3.29 6.18 -14.91
CA LEU A 72 4.33 7.12 -15.37
C LEU A 72 5.50 6.42 -16.08
N GLY A 73 5.35 5.13 -16.47
CA GLY A 73 6.28 4.46 -17.37
C GLY A 73 7.73 4.38 -16.87
N LEU A 74 7.97 4.43 -15.56
CA LEU A 74 9.30 4.36 -14.97
C LEU A 74 9.41 3.20 -13.97
N GLY A 75 9.47 1.97 -14.51
CA GLY A 75 10.42 0.96 -14.02
C GLY A 75 9.88 -0.29 -13.30
N CYS A 76 8.60 -0.34 -12.90
CA CYS A 76 8.05 -1.52 -12.21
C CYS A 76 6.98 -2.21 -13.07
N ASN A 77 7.30 -3.39 -13.59
CA ASN A 77 6.36 -4.28 -14.28
C ASN A 77 6.06 -5.46 -13.36
N GLY A 78 5.17 -5.24 -12.39
CA GLY A 78 4.85 -6.22 -11.36
C GLY A 78 3.62 -5.85 -10.55
N ALA A 79 3.26 -6.70 -9.60
CA ALA A 79 2.12 -6.51 -8.71
C ALA A 79 2.54 -6.74 -7.26
N VAL A 80 1.88 -6.05 -6.34
CA VAL A 80 2.07 -6.21 -4.89
C VAL A 80 0.74 -6.50 -4.20
N ASP A 81 0.76 -7.43 -3.26
CA ASP A 81 -0.33 -7.68 -2.32
C ASP A 81 0.02 -6.98 -1.00
N VAL A 82 -0.84 -6.06 -0.57
CA VAL A 82 -0.67 -5.24 0.63
C VAL A 82 -1.74 -5.62 1.65
N PHE A 83 -1.30 -6.10 2.80
CA PHE A 83 -2.16 -6.34 3.95
C PHE A 83 -2.17 -5.10 4.84
N VAL A 84 -3.36 -4.57 5.13
CA VAL A 84 -3.56 -3.39 5.97
C VAL A 84 -4.30 -3.82 7.22
N GLU A 85 -3.70 -3.61 8.38
CA GLU A 85 -4.24 -4.01 9.68
C GLU A 85 -4.34 -2.84 10.65
N HIS A 86 -5.32 -2.88 11.55
CA HIS A 86 -5.44 -1.91 12.62
C HIS A 86 -4.33 -2.14 13.64
N VAL A 87 -3.71 -1.06 14.11
CA VAL A 87 -2.71 -1.08 15.17
C VAL A 87 -3.18 -0.17 16.30
N ASP A 88 -3.40 -0.79 17.45
CA ASP A 88 -3.67 -0.09 18.69
C ASP A 88 -2.36 0.50 19.25
N PRO A 89 -2.38 1.74 19.76
CA PRO A 89 -1.25 2.24 20.54
C PRO A 89 -1.05 1.33 21.77
N ALA A 90 0.21 1.00 22.05
CA ALA A 90 0.61 0.23 23.22
C ALA A 90 0.41 0.99 24.54
#